data_AF-A0A4V1LVF7-F1
#
_entry.id   AF-A0A4V1LVF7-F1
#
_cell.length_a   1.000
_cell.length_b   1.000
_cell.length_c   1.000
_cell.angle_alpha   90.00
_cell.angle_beta   90.00
_cell.angle_gamma   90.00
#
_symmetry.space_group_name_H-M   'P 1'
#
loop_
_entity.id
_entity.type
_entity.pdbx_description
1 polymer ?
#
loop_
_entity_poly.entity_id
_entity_poly.type
_entity_poly.pdbx_seq_one_letter_code
_entity_poly.pdbx_strand_id
1 'polypeptide(L)'
;MNCPNCNEKIELTTKRYFTSLFGKHTCPNCFSKLKIKHTKIYFLWIFLSLIFVIISSLFILSFFQNQSSKEIIYFIWLVILFIVYTFIDRKIENKMLLNSY
;
A
#
# COMPACT_ATOMS: atom_id res chain seq x y z
N MET A 1 4.56 12.99 9.97
CA MET A 1 5.94 13.52 9.94
C MET A 1 5.95 15.03 9.94
N ASN A 2 7.00 15.70 10.42
CA ASN A 2 7.16 17.14 10.21
C ASN A 2 7.89 17.41 8.86
N CYS A 3 7.48 18.41 8.06
CA CYS A 3 8.28 18.84 6.88
C CYS A 3 9.66 19.28 7.39
N PRO A 4 10.80 18.79 6.86
CA PRO A 4 12.12 19.27 7.27
C PRO A 4 12.34 20.75 6.90
N ASN A 5 11.53 21.29 5.99
CA ASN A 5 11.60 22.68 5.54
C ASN A 5 10.65 23.64 6.26
N CYS A 6 9.49 23.17 6.77
CA CYS A 6 8.53 24.04 7.48
C CYS A 6 8.08 23.53 8.86
N ASN A 7 8.66 22.42 9.34
CA ASN A 7 8.37 21.76 10.61
C ASN A 7 6.89 21.43 10.90
N GLU A 8 5.98 21.55 9.93
CA GLU A 8 4.57 21.21 10.12
C GLU A 8 4.30 19.71 10.07
N LYS A 9 3.40 19.23 10.94
CA LYS A 9 2.87 17.86 10.95
C LYS A 9 2.08 17.58 9.67
N ILE A 10 2.58 16.62 8.91
CA ILE A 10 1.98 16.03 7.72
C ILE A 10 1.53 14.61 8.07
N GLU A 11 0.23 14.36 7.88
CA GLU A 11 -0.35 13.02 7.85
C GLU A 11 -0.60 12.58 6.39
N LEU A 12 -0.37 11.30 6.09
CA LEU A 12 -0.80 10.70 4.81
C LEU A 12 -2.28 10.36 4.91
N THR A 13 -3.12 11.32 4.54
CA THR A 13 -4.53 11.06 4.26
C THR A 13 -4.66 10.19 3.01
N THR A 14 -5.77 9.44 2.89
CA THR A 14 -6.12 8.60 1.72
C THR A 14 -5.87 9.31 0.40
N LYS A 15 -6.37 10.54 0.28
CA LYS A 15 -6.22 11.38 -0.90
C LYS A 15 -4.75 11.62 -1.27
N ARG A 16 -3.90 11.92 -0.27
CA ARG A 16 -2.47 12.18 -0.47
C ARG A 16 -1.67 10.94 -0.81
N TYR A 17 -2.05 9.80 -0.27
CA TYR A 17 -1.45 8.52 -0.58
C TYR A 17 -1.70 8.14 -2.06
N PHE A 18 -2.96 8.22 -2.53
CA PHE A 18 -3.28 7.90 -3.92
C PHE A 18 -2.74 8.91 -4.94
N THR A 19 -2.53 10.18 -4.57
CA THR A 19 -1.88 11.16 -5.47
C THR A 19 -0.39 10.87 -5.69
N SER A 20 0.26 10.10 -4.83
CA SER A 20 1.66 9.74 -5.01
C SER A 20 1.96 8.36 -4.45
N LEU A 21 1.48 7.34 -5.17
CA LEU A 21 1.64 5.92 -4.86
C LEU A 21 3.10 5.44 -4.75
N PHE A 22 4.08 6.25 -5.17
CA PHE A 22 5.51 5.91 -5.20
C PHE A 22 6.32 6.48 -4.03
N GLY A 23 5.68 6.76 -2.88
CA GLY A 23 6.38 7.25 -1.67
C GLY A 23 7.05 8.62 -1.81
N LYS A 24 6.75 9.35 -2.89
CA LYS A 24 7.20 10.72 -3.18
C LYS A 24 6.09 11.69 -2.84
N HIS A 25 6.01 12.08 -1.58
CA HIS A 25 4.98 13.00 -1.12
C HIS A 25 5.48 14.43 -1.17
N THR A 26 4.67 15.36 -1.65
CA THR A 26 4.94 16.79 -1.55
C THR A 26 4.28 17.34 -0.30
N CYS A 27 5.01 18.13 0.49
CA CYS A 27 4.38 18.86 1.58
C CYS A 27 3.41 19.91 1.00
N PRO A 28 2.18 20.05 1.56
CA PRO A 28 1.23 21.06 1.11
C PRO A 28 1.69 22.50 1.34
N ASN A 29 2.55 22.75 2.34
CA ASN A 29 2.89 24.10 2.78
C ASN A 29 4.24 24.57 2.22
N CYS A 30 5.26 23.70 2.28
CA CYS A 30 6.61 23.99 1.78
C CYS A 30 6.84 23.48 0.34
N PHE A 31 5.90 22.75 -0.28
CA PHE A 31 6.02 22.05 -1.59
C PHE A 31 7.25 21.14 -1.76
N SER A 32 8.05 20.95 -0.71
CA SER A 32 9.26 20.15 -0.75
C SER A 32 8.93 18.68 -0.93
N LYS A 33 9.71 17.99 -1.77
CA LYS A 33 9.61 16.55 -1.99
C LYS A 33 10.15 15.79 -0.77
N LEU A 34 9.30 14.96 -0.20
CA LEU A 34 9.60 14.06 0.91
C LEU A 34 9.71 12.65 0.35
N LYS A 35 10.80 11.97 0.68
CA LYS A 35 11.02 10.57 0.31
C LYS A 35 10.92 9.74 1.58
N ILE A 36 9.93 8.84 1.64
CA ILE A 36 9.81 7.92 2.76
C ILE A 36 10.96 6.93 2.70
N LYS A 37 11.68 6.78 3.81
CA LYS A 37 12.78 5.81 3.92
C LYS A 37 12.17 4.47 4.32
N HIS A 38 11.96 3.59 3.34
CA HIS A 38 11.43 2.26 3.60
C HIS A 38 12.39 1.47 4.50
N THR A 39 11.87 0.95 5.60
CA THR A 39 12.65 0.14 6.57
C THR A 39 12.63 -1.34 6.20
N LYS A 40 13.49 -2.16 6.83
CA LYS A 40 13.49 -3.62 6.62
C LYS A 40 12.12 -4.28 6.89
N ILE A 41 11.33 -3.69 7.80
CA ILE A 41 9.97 -4.14 8.12
C ILE A 41 9.04 -3.98 6.89
N TYR A 42 9.23 -2.93 6.09
CA TYR A 42 8.49 -2.71 4.84
C TYR A 42 8.73 -3.85 3.84
N PHE A 43 10.01 -4.19 3.62
CA PHE A 43 10.39 -5.25 2.70
C PHE A 43 9.87 -6.63 3.14
N LEU A 44 9.90 -6.92 4.44
CA LEU A 44 9.33 -8.14 4.98
C LEU A 44 7.81 -8.21 4.73
N TRP A 45 7.13 -7.08 4.83
CA TRP A 45 5.70 -6.98 4.56
C TRP A 45 5.36 -7.18 3.07
N ILE A 46 6.14 -6.58 2.17
CA ILE A 46 6.01 -6.83 0.72
C ILE A 46 6.19 -8.32 0.42
N PHE A 47 7.22 -8.95 0.97
CA PHE A 47 7.48 -10.36 0.74
C PHE A 47 6.31 -11.24 1.22
N LEU A 48 5.80 -10.98 2.42
CA LEU A 48 4.65 -11.69 2.98
C LEU A 48 3.38 -11.50 2.13
N SER A 49 3.15 -10.28 1.65
CA SER A 49 2.01 -9.97 0.79
C SER A 49 2.08 -10.70 -0.55
N LEU A 50 3.27 -10.83 -1.13
CA LEU A 50 3.47 -11.51 -2.40
C LEU A 50 3.19 -13.01 -2.28
N ILE A 51 3.64 -13.63 -1.19
CA ILE A 51 3.31 -15.03 -0.87
C ILE A 51 1.80 -15.19 -0.70
N PHE A 52 1.15 -14.29 0.04
CA PHE A 52 -0.30 -14.35 0.26
C PHE A 52 -1.10 -14.25 -1.05
N VAL A 53 -0.71 -13.37 -1.97
CA VAL A 53 -1.34 -13.24 -3.29
C VAL A 53 -1.19 -14.53 -4.10
N ILE A 54 -0.01 -15.15 -4.11
CA ILE A 54 0.21 -16.41 -4.82
C ILE A 54 -0.64 -17.52 -4.23
N ILE A 55 -0.65 -17.70 -2.90
CA ILE A 55 -1.43 -18.75 -2.25
C ILE A 55 -2.93 -18.55 -2.48
N SER A 56 -3.43 -17.33 -2.30
CA SER A 56 -4.86 -17.03 -2.46
C SER A 56 -5.34 -17.16 -3.91
N SER A 57 -4.53 -16.75 -4.89
CA SER A 57 -4.84 -16.94 -6.30
C SER A 57 -4.91 -18.41 -6.69
N LEU A 58 -3.95 -19.23 -6.24
CA LEU A 58 -3.97 -20.69 -6.45
C LEU A 58 -5.19 -21.35 -5.79
N PHE A 59 -5.59 -20.90 -4.61
CA PHE A 59 -6.79 -21.39 -3.93
C PHE A 59 -8.07 -21.10 -4.72
N ILE A 60 -8.22 -19.88 -5.24
CA ILE A 60 -9.41 -19.49 -6.01
C ILE A 60 -9.47 -20.19 -7.37
N LEU A 61 -8.33 -20.31 -8.05
CA LEU A 61 -8.23 -21.03 -9.31
C LEU A 61 -8.60 -22.51 -9.17
N SER A 62 -8.16 -23.15 -8.07
CA SER A 62 -8.48 -24.56 -7.80
C SER A 62 -9.92 -24.75 -7.32
N PHE A 63 -10.46 -23.85 -6.50
CA PHE A 63 -11.81 -23.97 -5.96
C PHE A 63 -12.91 -23.73 -7.02
N PHE A 64 -12.70 -22.81 -7.96
CA PHE A 64 -13.70 -22.42 -8.98
C PHE A 64 -13.43 -23.03 -10.36
N GLN A 65 -12.64 -24.11 -10.44
CA GLN A 65 -12.14 -24.67 -11.70
C GLN A 65 -13.23 -25.06 -12.72
N ASN A 66 -14.44 -25.41 -12.24
CA ASN A 66 -15.57 -25.88 -13.07
C ASN A 66 -16.69 -24.84 -13.28
N GLN A 67 -16.50 -23.59 -12.87
CA GLN A 67 -17.50 -22.52 -13.07
C GLN A 67 -17.21 -21.75 -14.36
N SER A 68 -18.26 -21.52 -15.16
CA SER A 68 -18.20 -20.67 -16.36
C SER A 68 -17.85 -19.21 -16.04
N SER A 69 -18.07 -18.77 -14.80
CA SER A 69 -17.79 -17.42 -14.31
C SER A 69 -16.45 -17.25 -13.58
N LYS A 70 -15.54 -18.25 -13.64
CA LYS A 70 -14.25 -18.24 -12.92
C LYS A 70 -13.41 -17.00 -13.15
N GLU A 71 -13.42 -16.46 -14.37
CA GLU A 71 -12.65 -15.27 -14.75
C GLU A 71 -13.17 -14.01 -14.05
N ILE A 72 -14.50 -13.86 -13.96
CA ILE A 72 -15.16 -12.73 -13.28
C ILE A 72 -14.88 -12.81 -11.78
N ILE A 73 -15.00 -13.99 -11.18
CA ILE A 73 -14.71 -14.21 -9.75
C ILE A 73 -13.24 -13.87 -9.45
N TYR A 74 -12.32 -14.33 -10.30
CA TYR A 74 -10.90 -14.03 -10.17
C TYR A 74 -10.60 -12.53 -10.32
N PHE A 75 -11.24 -11.84 -11.28
CA PHE A 75 -11.09 -10.40 -11.45
C PHE A 75 -11.58 -9.61 -10.21
N ILE A 76 -12.76 -9.96 -9.69
CA ILE A 76 -13.30 -9.35 -8.46
C ILE A 76 -12.34 -9.59 -7.29
N TRP A 77 -11.79 -10.80 -7.17
CA TRP A 77 -10.79 -11.12 -6.15
C TRP A 77 -9.53 -10.24 -6.27
N LEU A 78 -8.99 -10.05 -7.47
CA LEU A 78 -7.84 -9.18 -7.70
C LEU A 78 -8.13 -7.73 -7.30
N VAL A 79 -9.32 -7.22 -7.60
CA VAL A 79 -9.74 -5.86 -7.20
C VAL A 79 -9.81 -5.75 -5.68
N ILE A 80 -10.39 -6.74 -4.99
CA ILE A 80 -10.45 -6.76 -3.52
C ILE A 80 -9.04 -6.80 -2.93
N LEU A 81 -8.16 -7.68 -3.44
CA LEU A 81 -6.77 -7.77 -3.03
C LEU A 81 -6.04 -6.43 -3.19
N PHE A 82 -6.23 -5.75 -4.32
CA PHE A 82 -5.62 -4.46 -4.58
C PHE A 82 -6.07 -3.39 -3.57
N ILE A 83 -7.37 -3.32 -3.26
CA ILE A 83 -7.92 -2.38 -2.28
C ILE A 83 -7.37 -2.68 -0.88
N VAL A 84 -7.37 -3.95 -0.47
CA VAL A 84 -6.84 -4.37 0.83
C VAL A 84 -5.36 -4.05 0.93
N TYR A 85 -4.58 -4.37 -0.12
CA TYR A 85 -3.15 -4.11 -0.17
C TYR A 85 -2.85 -2.61 -0.03
N THR A 86 -3.50 -1.77 -0.82
CA THR A 86 -3.30 -0.30 -0.76
C THR A 86 -3.69 0.29 0.60
N PHE A 87 -4.72 -0.24 1.26
CA PHE A 87 -5.12 0.22 2.58
C PHE A 87 -4.10 -0.15 3.66
N ILE A 88 -3.56 -1.37 3.60
CA ILE A 88 -2.57 -1.83 4.56
C ILE A 88 -1.23 -1.16 4.31
N ASP A 89 -0.80 -1.02 3.06
CA ASP A 89 0.42 -0.32 2.67
C ASP A 89 0.40 1.13 3.17
N ARG A 90 -0.72 1.86 2.97
CA ARG A 90 -0.93 3.19 3.57
C ARG A 90 -0.77 3.20 5.09
N LYS A 91 -1.31 2.18 5.79
CA LYS A 91 -1.24 2.10 7.27
C LYS A 91 0.20 1.87 7.73
N ILE A 92 0.94 1.04 7.01
CA ILE A 92 2.34 0.71 7.28
C ILE A 92 3.24 1.91 7.00
N GLU A 93 3.05 2.60 5.88
CA GLU A 93 3.77 3.85 5.57
C GLU A 93 3.49 4.93 6.61
N ASN A 94 2.23 5.12 7.02
CA ASN A 94 1.88 6.04 8.10
C ASN A 94 2.60 5.70 9.41
N LYS A 95 2.70 4.41 9.76
CA LYS A 95 3.42 3.97 10.96
C LYS A 95 4.93 4.25 10.85
N MET A 96 5.52 4.07 9.66
CA MET A 96 6.92 4.43 9.42
C MET A 96 7.16 5.94 9.48
N LEU A 97 6.21 6.75 9.02
CA LEU A 97 6.27 8.20 9.14
C LEU A 97 6.16 8.73 10.58
N LEU A 98 5.61 7.93 11.51
CA LEU A 98 5.51 8.28 12.93
C LEU A 98 6.78 7.91 13.71
N ASN A 99 7.47 6.84 13.31
CA ASN A 99 8.66 6.31 14.00
C ASN A 99 10.00 6.90 13.52
N SER A 100 10.00 7.83 12.57
CA SER A 100 11.22 8.41 11.99
C SER A 100 11.79 9.64 12.74
N TYR A 101 11.32 9.90 13.97
CA TYR A 101 11.83 10.92 14.91
C TYR A 101 11.79 10.38 16.34
#